data_AF-A0A9D7FCT0-F1
#
_entry.id   AF-A0A9D7FCT0-F1
#
_cell.length_a   1.000
_cell.length_b   1.000
_cell.length_c   1.000
_cell.angle_alpha   90.00
_cell.angle_beta   90.00
_cell.angle_gamma   90.00
#
_symmetry.space_group_name_H-M   'P 1'
#
loop_
_entity.id
_entity.type
_entity.pdbx_description
1 polymer ?
#
loop_
_entity_poly.entity_id
_entity_poly.type
_entity_poly.pdbx_seq_one_letter_code
_entity_poly.pdbx_strand_id
1 'polypeptide(L)'
;MHRITCLILIWAAFFAQKSAAQEARFSQISRSVFGLNPSTTGYDMGDYYHRFAVATRTQWGSPWQNDAVQSYQASYDFRLCGGKQRFGARGRSKRQFKNNGTRQENLAFGIQGRRTHSNLADFTFSGLWLSAAYHQLLGENAMLSAGAGAGMLNYSIDPGPLTFNEQFDGAGFNAALNNMEDFIYDSRIQPDLQAGIMIHGEEFSAGLGLNHLNRPVFSFLGNDNHLAIAMTLHGSYSINLHDGINPPWVNLQAFYHGPFSGENNDQWLLIIGGRINYPVSRLNNFRMGASLRLAPHETRSFLLDALTPSIQFDVASWSVCLSYDANLSRLRTTFTGDSNYPPRSHSVTDRNARGFVRGRI
;
A
#
# COMPACT_ATOMS: atom_id res chain seq x y z
N MET A 1 31.14 -39.04 -29.41
CA MET A 1 30.28 -37.84 -29.47
C MET A 1 29.14 -37.91 -28.43
N HIS A 2 29.44 -38.20 -27.15
CA HIS A 2 28.42 -38.45 -26.10
C HIS A 2 28.69 -37.69 -24.78
N ARG A 3 29.32 -36.52 -24.83
CA ARG A 3 29.57 -35.69 -23.63
C ARG A 3 29.10 -34.24 -23.73
N ILE A 4 28.47 -33.85 -24.83
CA ILE A 4 27.99 -32.47 -25.05
C ILE A 4 26.46 -32.37 -24.85
N THR A 5 25.72 -33.48 -24.88
CA THR A 5 24.25 -33.48 -24.80
C THR A 5 23.69 -33.34 -23.38
N CYS A 6 24.47 -33.67 -22.32
CA CYS A 6 24.02 -33.52 -20.93
C CYS A 6 24.15 -32.09 -20.36
N LEU A 7 25.00 -31.23 -20.96
CA LEU A 7 25.20 -29.86 -20.49
C LEU A 7 24.11 -28.89 -20.96
N ILE A 8 23.38 -29.23 -22.01
CA ILE A 8 22.28 -28.41 -22.56
C ILE A 8 20.97 -28.65 -21.78
N LEU A 9 20.76 -29.86 -21.25
CA LEU A 9 19.59 -30.19 -20.42
C LEU A 9 19.65 -29.59 -19.00
N ILE A 10 20.84 -29.33 -18.47
CA ILE A 10 21.03 -28.70 -17.14
C ILE A 10 20.83 -27.17 -17.21
N TRP A 11 21.03 -26.56 -18.38
CA TRP A 11 20.76 -25.13 -18.60
C TRP A 11 19.27 -24.82 -18.82
N ALA A 12 18.51 -25.77 -19.40
CA ALA A 12 17.06 -25.62 -19.56
C ALA A 12 16.29 -25.73 -18.23
N ALA A 13 16.84 -26.43 -17.23
CA ALA A 13 16.25 -26.56 -15.90
C ALA A 13 16.47 -25.33 -14.98
N PHE A 14 17.29 -24.36 -15.39
CA PHE A 14 17.53 -23.12 -14.64
C PHE A 14 16.61 -21.95 -15.03
N PHE A 15 15.70 -22.16 -15.98
CA PHE A 15 14.59 -21.24 -16.26
C PHE A 15 13.38 -21.54 -15.35
N ALA A 16 13.61 -21.64 -14.04
CA ALA A 16 12.53 -21.46 -13.07
C ALA A 16 12.13 -19.98 -13.13
N GLN A 17 11.07 -19.68 -13.89
CA GLN A 17 10.53 -18.34 -13.96
C GLN A 17 10.07 -17.93 -12.56
N LYS A 18 10.78 -16.95 -11.98
CA LYS A 18 10.33 -16.25 -10.77
C LYS A 18 9.03 -15.53 -11.10
N SER A 19 7.88 -16.06 -10.68
CA SER A 19 6.61 -15.34 -10.74
C SER A 19 6.57 -14.31 -9.61
N ALA A 20 6.64 -13.03 -9.96
CA ALA A 20 6.61 -11.94 -8.99
C ALA A 20 5.15 -11.43 -8.85
N ALA A 21 4.42 -11.89 -7.84
CA ALA A 21 3.05 -11.44 -7.59
C ALA A 21 3.05 -10.07 -6.90
N GLN A 22 2.44 -9.06 -7.56
CA GLN A 22 2.30 -7.70 -7.01
C GLN A 22 0.99 -7.54 -6.24
N GLU A 23 1.06 -6.89 -5.08
CA GLU A 23 -0.14 -6.34 -4.45
C GLU A 23 -0.46 -4.96 -5.03
N ALA A 24 -1.72 -4.74 -5.43
CA ALA A 24 -2.19 -3.42 -5.82
C ALA A 24 -2.20 -2.45 -4.62
N ARG A 25 -1.49 -1.31 -4.71
CA ARG A 25 -1.33 -0.35 -3.61
C ARG A 25 -1.65 1.10 -3.97
N PHE A 26 -2.10 1.86 -2.97
CA PHE A 26 -2.33 3.31 -3.08
C PHE A 26 -0.98 4.08 -3.09
N SER A 27 -0.96 5.38 -3.43
CA SER A 27 0.27 6.21 -3.51
C SER A 27 0.23 7.26 -2.42
N GLN A 28 -0.97 7.59 -1.96
CA GLN A 28 -1.24 8.23 -0.67
C GLN A 28 -1.18 7.20 0.46
N ILE A 29 -0.09 6.43 0.47
CA ILE A 29 0.05 5.27 1.34
C ILE A 29 -0.08 5.69 2.81
N SER A 30 0.56 6.80 3.19
CA SER A 30 0.55 7.37 4.54
C SER A 30 -0.83 7.74 5.11
N ARG A 31 -1.92 7.59 4.35
CA ARG A 31 -3.29 7.85 4.81
C ARG A 31 -4.16 6.60 4.94
N SER A 32 -3.62 5.41 4.65
CA SER A 32 -4.28 4.15 5.01
C SER A 32 -3.95 3.79 6.45
N VAL A 33 -4.98 3.67 7.30
CA VAL A 33 -4.82 3.51 8.75
C VAL A 33 -4.18 2.16 9.15
N PHE A 34 -4.52 1.04 8.49
CA PHE A 34 -4.02 -0.28 8.95
C PHE A 34 -3.25 -1.06 7.91
N GLY A 35 -3.54 -0.89 6.62
CA GLY A 35 -2.80 -1.57 5.55
C GLY A 35 -1.29 -1.31 5.53
N LEU A 36 -0.80 -0.41 6.39
CA LEU A 36 0.62 -0.16 6.61
C LEU A 36 1.15 -0.67 7.92
N ASN A 37 0.49 -0.30 9.01
CA ASN A 37 0.99 -0.51 10.35
C ASN A 37 -0.18 -0.39 11.33
N PRO A 38 -0.59 -1.49 12.00
CA PRO A 38 -1.73 -1.48 12.91
C PRO A 38 -1.52 -0.55 14.13
N SER A 39 -0.28 -0.14 14.44
CA SER A 39 0.00 0.84 15.51
C SER A 39 -0.48 2.26 15.20
N THR A 40 -0.88 2.56 13.96
CA THR A 40 -1.44 3.88 13.60
C THR A 40 -2.96 3.99 13.79
N THR A 41 -3.61 2.91 14.24
CA THR A 41 -4.99 2.94 14.75
C THR A 41 -5.10 4.01 15.83
N GLY A 42 -5.99 4.99 15.69
CA GLY A 42 -6.14 6.08 16.67
C GLY A 42 -5.08 7.18 16.62
N TYR A 43 -4.05 7.08 15.76
CA TYR A 43 -3.03 8.10 15.56
C TYR A 43 -3.51 9.23 14.62
N ASP A 44 -3.03 10.46 14.82
CA ASP A 44 -3.37 11.65 14.00
C ASP A 44 -4.87 12.00 13.96
N MET A 45 -5.59 11.78 15.07
CA MET A 45 -6.99 12.16 15.22
C MET A 45 -7.18 13.59 15.77
N GLY A 46 -6.14 14.22 16.29
CA GLY A 46 -6.23 15.56 16.90
C GLY A 46 -7.20 15.60 18.09
N ASP A 47 -8.12 16.56 18.08
CA ASP A 47 -9.14 16.76 19.12
C ASP A 47 -10.36 15.81 18.98
N TYR A 48 -10.44 14.98 17.92
CA TYR A 48 -11.57 14.11 17.59
C TYR A 48 -11.40 12.67 18.09
N TYR A 49 -12.48 11.96 18.41
CA TYR A 49 -12.39 10.58 18.92
C TYR A 49 -12.62 9.51 17.87
N HIS A 50 -13.30 9.88 16.79
CA HIS A 50 -13.68 9.00 15.71
C HIS A 50 -13.08 9.49 14.39
N ARG A 51 -12.69 8.56 13.53
CA ARG A 51 -12.22 8.86 12.17
C ARG A 51 -12.83 7.87 11.19
N PHE A 52 -13.36 8.43 10.11
CA PHE A 52 -13.81 7.70 8.93
C PHE A 52 -12.95 8.10 7.75
N ALA A 53 -12.57 7.14 6.91
CA ALA A 53 -11.83 7.41 5.70
C ALA A 53 -12.25 6.49 4.56
N VAL A 54 -12.35 7.06 3.36
CA VAL A 54 -12.62 6.35 2.12
C VAL A 54 -11.56 6.75 1.11
N ALA A 55 -10.98 5.75 0.44
CA ALA A 55 -10.00 5.94 -0.62
C ALA A 55 -10.45 5.19 -1.88
N THR A 56 -10.24 5.81 -3.03
CA THR A 56 -10.43 5.19 -4.34
C THR A 56 -9.20 5.40 -5.21
N ARG A 57 -8.85 4.39 -6.00
CA ARG A 57 -7.79 4.41 -7.00
C ARG A 57 -8.34 3.80 -8.27
N THR A 58 -8.14 4.53 -9.36
CA THR A 58 -8.36 4.01 -10.71
C THR A 58 -7.04 4.06 -11.45
N GLN A 59 -6.63 2.91 -11.96
CA GLN A 59 -5.54 2.77 -12.91
C GLN A 59 -6.08 2.97 -14.32
N TRP A 60 -5.38 3.76 -15.12
CA TRP A 60 -5.70 3.88 -16.54
C TRP A 60 -5.37 2.55 -17.21
N GLY A 61 -6.38 1.94 -17.83
CA GLY A 61 -6.16 0.81 -18.71
C GLY A 61 -5.48 1.24 -20.01
N SER A 62 -4.85 0.30 -20.69
CA SER A 62 -4.38 0.52 -22.06
C SER A 62 -5.58 0.88 -22.96
N PRO A 63 -5.47 1.84 -23.90
CA PRO A 63 -6.52 2.10 -24.89
C PRO A 63 -6.91 0.84 -25.70
N TRP A 64 -6.04 -0.17 -25.72
CA TRP A 64 -6.17 -1.39 -26.50
C TRP A 64 -6.44 -2.63 -25.65
N GLN A 65 -6.32 -2.55 -24.32
CA GLN A 65 -6.58 -3.66 -23.40
C GLN A 65 -7.39 -3.11 -22.23
N ASN A 66 -8.57 -3.68 -21.99
CA ASN A 66 -9.42 -3.31 -20.87
C ASN A 66 -8.86 -3.92 -19.57
N ASP A 67 -7.68 -3.49 -19.12
CA ASP A 67 -6.92 -4.03 -17.99
C ASP A 67 -6.91 -3.10 -16.76
N ALA A 68 -7.81 -2.11 -16.75
CA ALA A 68 -7.89 -1.11 -15.70
C ALA A 68 -8.14 -1.76 -14.32
N VAL A 69 -7.21 -1.50 -13.39
CA VAL A 69 -7.36 -1.90 -11.98
C VAL A 69 -8.08 -0.82 -11.20
N GLN A 70 -9.10 -1.22 -10.44
CA GLN A 70 -9.87 -0.35 -9.56
C GLN A 70 -9.74 -0.84 -8.12
N SER A 71 -9.36 0.06 -7.21
CA SER A 71 -9.24 -0.26 -5.79
C SER A 71 -10.07 0.72 -4.95
N TYR A 72 -10.84 0.15 -4.03
CA TYR A 72 -11.64 0.85 -3.05
C TYR A 72 -11.20 0.47 -1.65
N GLN A 73 -11.16 1.44 -0.75
CA GLN A 73 -10.85 1.22 0.65
C GLN A 73 -11.79 2.06 1.51
N ALA A 74 -12.30 1.47 2.58
CA ALA A 74 -13.03 2.16 3.62
C ALA A 74 -12.46 1.76 4.98
N SER A 75 -12.37 2.70 5.90
CA SER A 75 -11.88 2.45 7.25
C SER A 75 -12.55 3.33 8.27
N TYR A 76 -12.69 2.79 9.47
CA TYR A 76 -13.16 3.49 10.65
C TYR A 76 -12.28 3.12 11.83
N ASP A 77 -11.87 4.11 12.62
CA ASP A 77 -11.24 3.91 13.91
C ASP A 77 -11.72 4.89 14.97
N PHE A 78 -11.60 4.47 16.22
CA PHE A 78 -11.96 5.27 17.38
C PHE A 78 -11.03 5.02 18.56
N ARG A 79 -10.94 6.00 19.44
CA ARG A 79 -10.24 5.92 20.73
C ARG A 79 -11.25 5.62 21.83
N LEU A 80 -10.99 4.59 22.65
CA LEU A 80 -11.93 4.08 23.65
C LEU A 80 -12.34 5.12 24.70
N CYS A 81 -11.37 5.93 25.13
CA CYS A 81 -11.46 7.17 25.91
C CYS A 81 -10.01 7.67 26.01
N GLY A 82 -9.74 8.97 26.05
CA GLY A 82 -8.36 9.44 26.22
C GLY A 82 -8.08 10.85 25.73
N GLY A 83 -7.43 11.63 26.60
CA GLY A 83 -7.15 13.06 26.43
C GLY A 83 -6.67 13.46 25.04
N LYS A 84 -7.00 14.70 24.68
CA LYS A 84 -6.65 15.33 23.40
C LYS A 84 -5.14 15.19 23.14
N GLN A 85 -4.76 14.46 22.08
CA GLN A 85 -3.37 14.41 21.61
C GLN A 85 -3.07 15.77 21.00
N ARG A 86 -2.56 16.69 21.82
CA ARG A 86 -2.23 18.05 21.41
C ARG A 86 -0.72 18.18 21.28
N PHE A 87 -0.22 17.92 20.08
CA PHE A 87 1.04 18.52 19.63
C PHE A 87 0.69 19.91 19.10
N GLY A 88 0.80 20.91 19.97
CA GLY A 88 0.46 22.29 19.64
C GLY A 88 1.63 22.98 18.97
N ALA A 89 1.43 23.48 17.74
CA ALA A 89 2.33 24.45 17.13
C ALA A 89 2.63 25.59 18.14
N ARG A 90 3.91 25.77 18.45
CA ARG A 90 4.41 26.64 19.52
C ARG A 90 3.78 28.03 19.50
N GLY A 91 2.97 28.27 20.54
CA GLY A 91 2.48 29.58 20.93
C GLY A 91 2.17 29.59 22.43
N ARG A 92 3.23 29.57 23.25
CA ARG A 92 3.21 29.86 24.70
C ARG A 92 2.09 29.21 25.54
N SER A 93 1.96 27.89 25.47
CA SER A 93 1.36 27.14 26.57
C SER A 93 2.06 25.79 26.62
N LYS A 94 2.90 25.57 27.65
CA LYS A 94 3.37 24.24 28.03
C LYS A 94 2.14 23.40 28.36
N ARG A 95 1.53 22.79 27.34
CA ARG A 95 0.38 21.90 27.53
C ARG A 95 0.96 20.52 27.77
N GLN A 96 1.21 20.27 29.06
CA GLN A 96 1.51 18.94 29.59
C GLN A 96 0.52 17.93 29.02
N PHE A 97 1.03 16.75 28.66
CA PHE A 97 0.24 15.54 28.65
C PHE A 97 -0.22 15.27 30.09
N LYS A 98 -1.38 15.80 30.50
CA LYS A 98 -2.01 15.42 31.75
C LYS A 98 -2.66 14.06 31.55
N ASN A 99 -1.89 13.02 31.86
CA ASN A 99 -2.40 11.67 32.00
C ASN A 99 -3.06 11.57 33.39
N ASN A 100 -4.38 11.42 33.46
CA ASN A 100 -5.12 11.43 34.74
C ASN A 100 -5.05 10.09 35.50
N GLY A 101 -4.04 9.26 35.23
CA GLY A 101 -3.76 8.03 35.99
C GLY A 101 -4.59 6.80 35.59
N THR A 102 -5.52 6.93 34.64
CA THR A 102 -6.36 5.83 34.16
C THR A 102 -5.71 5.14 32.95
N ARG A 103 -5.14 3.94 33.17
CA ARG A 103 -4.46 3.10 32.15
C ARG A 103 -5.28 2.77 30.89
N GLN A 104 -6.58 3.05 30.91
CA GLN A 104 -7.52 2.78 29.79
C GLN A 104 -7.47 3.85 28.69
N GLU A 105 -6.77 4.98 28.92
CA GLU A 105 -6.89 6.19 28.08
C GLU A 105 -6.08 6.19 26.76
N ASN A 106 -5.42 5.07 26.44
CA ASN A 106 -4.45 4.98 25.35
C ASN A 106 -4.79 3.90 24.33
N LEU A 107 -5.99 3.32 24.42
CA LEU A 107 -6.44 2.25 23.55
C LEU A 107 -7.28 2.80 22.38
N ALA A 108 -6.98 2.29 21.19
CA ALA A 108 -7.72 2.57 19.97
C ALA A 108 -8.07 1.28 19.24
N PHE A 109 -9.22 1.27 18.58
CA PHE A 109 -9.68 0.16 17.74
C PHE A 109 -10.08 0.65 16.37
N GLY A 110 -9.96 -0.23 15.38
CA GLY A 110 -10.30 0.08 14.01
C GLY A 110 -10.75 -1.11 13.20
N ILE A 111 -11.39 -0.79 12.07
CA ILE A 111 -11.83 -1.72 11.04
C ILE A 111 -11.51 -1.13 9.66
N GLN A 112 -11.06 -1.97 8.73
CA GLN A 112 -10.82 -1.58 7.34
C GLN A 112 -11.21 -2.68 6.38
N GLY A 113 -11.93 -2.27 5.34
CA GLY A 113 -12.18 -3.08 4.15
C GLY A 113 -11.38 -2.54 2.98
N ARG A 114 -10.80 -3.43 2.18
CA ARG A 114 -10.21 -3.12 0.88
C ARG A 114 -10.77 -4.07 -0.16
N ARG A 115 -11.13 -3.56 -1.32
CA ARG A 115 -11.46 -4.35 -2.50
C ARG A 115 -10.70 -3.83 -3.70
N THR A 116 -10.03 -4.72 -4.42
CA THR A 116 -9.40 -4.43 -5.70
C THR A 116 -9.99 -5.37 -6.74
N HIS A 117 -10.37 -4.82 -7.88
CA HIS A 117 -10.81 -5.56 -9.04
C HIS A 117 -9.92 -5.23 -10.22
N SER A 118 -9.52 -6.25 -10.97
CA SER A 118 -8.85 -6.13 -12.25
C SER A 118 -9.70 -6.82 -13.29
N ASN A 119 -9.89 -6.16 -14.43
CA ASN A 119 -10.58 -6.73 -15.57
C ASN A 119 -9.75 -7.83 -16.28
N LEU A 120 -8.48 -8.01 -15.90
CA LEU A 120 -7.67 -9.15 -16.33
C LEU A 120 -8.03 -10.36 -15.46
N ALA A 121 -8.57 -11.43 -16.07
CA ALA A 121 -9.02 -12.65 -15.39
C ALA A 121 -10.15 -12.45 -14.36
N ASP A 122 -10.86 -11.31 -14.44
CA ASP A 122 -11.79 -10.82 -13.42
C ASP A 122 -11.26 -10.93 -11.97
N PHE A 123 -9.93 -10.80 -11.84
CA PHE A 123 -9.25 -11.02 -10.57
C PHE A 123 -9.77 -10.03 -9.52
N THR A 124 -10.20 -10.56 -8.39
CA THR A 124 -10.75 -9.79 -7.29
C THR A 124 -10.02 -10.13 -6.00
N PHE A 125 -9.40 -9.11 -5.41
CA PHE A 125 -8.91 -9.14 -4.04
C PHE A 125 -9.92 -8.44 -3.12
N SER A 126 -10.28 -9.07 -2.01
CA SER A 126 -11.01 -8.42 -0.92
C SER A 126 -10.32 -8.70 0.40
N GLY A 127 -10.24 -7.71 1.28
CA GLY A 127 -9.66 -7.88 2.60
C GLY A 127 -10.47 -7.12 3.63
N LEU A 128 -10.64 -7.72 4.81
CA LEU A 128 -11.28 -7.11 5.97
C LEU A 128 -10.39 -7.32 7.18
N TRP A 129 -10.02 -6.24 7.87
CA TRP A 129 -9.15 -6.30 9.04
C TRP A 129 -9.75 -5.52 10.21
N LEU A 130 -9.55 -6.05 11.40
CA LEU A 130 -9.71 -5.38 12.67
C LEU A 130 -8.33 -5.06 13.23
N SER A 131 -8.22 -3.96 13.94
CA SER A 131 -6.98 -3.54 14.57
C SER A 131 -7.21 -2.99 15.97
N ALA A 132 -6.16 -3.12 16.78
CA ALA A 132 -6.06 -2.49 18.09
C ALA A 132 -4.67 -1.85 18.22
N ALA A 133 -4.61 -0.67 18.83
CA ALA A 133 -3.34 -0.04 19.19
C ALA A 133 -3.38 0.49 20.62
N TYR A 134 -2.23 0.42 21.28
CA TYR A 134 -1.96 1.05 22.56
C TYR A 134 -0.89 2.12 22.40
N HIS A 135 -1.16 3.30 22.93
CA HIS A 135 -0.33 4.50 22.79
C HIS A 135 0.30 4.92 24.12
N GLN A 136 1.53 4.48 24.39
CA GLN A 136 2.24 4.83 25.60
C GLN A 136 2.98 6.16 25.47
N LEU A 137 2.67 7.13 26.32
CA LEU A 137 3.46 8.35 26.41
C LEU A 137 4.88 8.06 26.95
N LEU A 138 5.89 8.62 26.30
CA LEU A 138 7.30 8.58 26.70
C LEU A 138 7.77 10.01 27.06
N GLY A 139 7.80 10.31 28.35
CA GLY A 139 8.15 11.65 28.84
C GLY A 139 7.13 12.71 28.42
N GLU A 140 7.59 13.92 28.10
CA GLU A 140 6.71 15.05 27.75
C GLU A 140 6.56 15.28 26.24
N ASN A 141 7.40 14.69 25.39
CA ASN A 141 7.54 15.11 23.98
C ASN A 141 7.39 13.98 22.96
N ALA A 142 7.21 12.74 23.40
CA ALA A 142 7.13 11.58 22.52
C ALA A 142 6.09 10.57 23.01
N MET A 143 5.59 9.77 22.07
CA MET A 143 4.65 8.69 22.32
C MET A 143 5.04 7.48 21.48
N LEU A 144 5.06 6.32 22.12
CA LEU A 144 5.32 5.02 21.53
C LEU A 144 4.00 4.27 21.42
N SER A 145 3.67 3.85 20.20
CA SER A 145 2.48 3.08 19.89
C SER A 145 2.89 1.65 19.53
N ALA A 146 2.15 0.67 20.03
CA ALA A 146 2.21 -0.71 19.58
C ALA A 146 0.81 -1.13 19.14
N GLY A 147 0.71 -1.85 18.03
CA GLY A 147 -0.57 -2.31 17.52
C GLY A 147 -0.50 -3.70 16.91
N ALA A 148 -1.65 -4.35 16.89
CA ALA A 148 -1.87 -5.65 16.28
C ALA A 148 -3.15 -5.61 15.46
N GLY A 149 -3.20 -6.43 14.42
CA GLY A 149 -4.36 -6.56 13.55
C GLY A 149 -4.60 -8.00 13.16
N ALA A 150 -5.86 -8.33 12.92
CA ALA A 150 -6.28 -9.63 12.41
C ALA A 150 -7.40 -9.43 11.39
N GLY A 151 -7.42 -10.25 10.35
CA GLY A 151 -8.38 -10.11 9.28
C GLY A 151 -8.51 -11.35 8.41
N MET A 152 -9.21 -11.17 7.31
CA MET A 152 -9.41 -12.19 6.30
C MET A 152 -9.14 -11.58 4.92
N LEU A 153 -8.42 -12.32 4.10
CA LEU A 153 -8.14 -12.04 2.70
C LEU A 153 -8.97 -12.99 1.86
N ASN A 154 -9.57 -12.50 0.80
CA ASN A 154 -10.21 -13.30 -0.23
C ASN A 154 -9.57 -12.97 -1.57
N TYR A 155 -9.07 -14.00 -2.24
CA TYR A 155 -8.60 -13.92 -3.62
C TYR A 155 -9.55 -14.72 -4.49
N SER A 156 -10.01 -14.13 -5.59
CA SER A 156 -10.88 -14.80 -6.54
C SER A 156 -10.46 -14.46 -7.96
N ILE A 157 -10.64 -15.41 -8.87
CA ILE A 157 -10.31 -15.32 -10.28
C ILE A 157 -11.40 -16.01 -11.08
N ASP A 158 -11.70 -15.51 -12.28
CA ASP A 158 -12.41 -16.26 -13.31
C ASP A 158 -11.39 -16.68 -14.37
N PRO A 159 -11.03 -17.97 -14.43
CA PRO A 159 -10.10 -18.47 -15.44
C PRO A 159 -10.75 -18.66 -16.81
N GLY A 160 -12.08 -18.62 -16.93
CA GLY A 160 -12.80 -18.81 -18.19
C GLY A 160 -12.35 -17.90 -19.34
N PRO A 161 -12.14 -16.58 -19.14
CA PRO A 161 -11.63 -15.68 -20.17
C PRO A 161 -10.11 -15.77 -20.40
N LEU A 162 -9.37 -16.60 -19.66
CA LEU A 162 -7.93 -16.75 -19.83
C LEU A 162 -7.61 -17.70 -20.98
N THR A 163 -6.53 -17.38 -21.69
CA THR A 163 -5.96 -18.26 -22.71
C THR A 163 -4.60 -18.76 -22.24
N PHE A 164 -4.34 -20.03 -22.50
CA PHE A 164 -3.14 -20.73 -22.02
C PHE A 164 -2.29 -21.19 -23.20
N ASN A 165 -0.98 -21.34 -23.00
CA ASN A 165 -0.04 -21.67 -24.08
C ASN A 165 -0.39 -23.01 -24.75
N GLU A 166 -0.89 -23.96 -23.99
CA GLU A 166 -1.30 -25.31 -24.41
C GLU A 166 -2.51 -25.28 -25.35
N GLN A 167 -3.19 -24.14 -25.45
CA GLN A 167 -4.27 -23.89 -26.40
C GLN A 167 -3.77 -23.28 -27.72
N PHE A 168 -2.46 -23.12 -27.91
CA PHE A 168 -1.85 -22.67 -29.16
C PHE A 168 -1.08 -23.83 -29.82
N ASP A 169 -1.56 -24.31 -30.97
CA ASP A 169 -1.03 -25.48 -31.67
C ASP A 169 -0.04 -25.16 -32.81
N GLY A 170 0.45 -23.92 -32.86
CA GLY A 170 1.34 -23.41 -33.91
C GLY A 170 0.61 -22.97 -35.19
N ALA A 171 -0.66 -23.33 -35.39
CA ALA A 171 -1.52 -22.78 -36.44
C ALA A 171 -2.39 -21.61 -35.93
N GLY A 172 -2.62 -21.53 -34.63
CA GLY A 172 -3.29 -20.42 -33.97
C GLY A 172 -3.81 -20.79 -32.58
N PHE A 173 -4.69 -19.95 -32.04
CA PHE A 173 -5.44 -20.28 -30.83
C PHE A 173 -6.57 -21.26 -31.15
N ASN A 174 -6.68 -22.33 -30.36
CA ASN A 174 -7.70 -23.34 -30.48
C ASN A 174 -8.35 -23.62 -29.11
N ALA A 175 -9.54 -23.07 -28.90
CA ALA A 175 -10.31 -23.19 -27.65
C ALA A 175 -10.76 -24.63 -27.33
N ALA A 176 -10.70 -25.57 -28.28
CA ALA A 176 -11.04 -26.97 -28.04
C ALA A 176 -9.91 -27.76 -27.37
N LEU A 177 -8.70 -27.19 -27.30
CA LEU A 177 -7.57 -27.79 -26.59
C LEU A 177 -7.71 -27.55 -25.09
N ASN A 178 -7.32 -28.57 -24.31
CA ASN A 178 -7.26 -28.47 -22.85
C ASN A 178 -6.17 -27.46 -22.47
N ASN A 179 -6.47 -26.56 -21.54
CA ASN A 179 -5.50 -25.60 -21.03
C ASN A 179 -4.43 -26.24 -20.13
N MET A 180 -4.64 -27.49 -19.68
CA MET A 180 -3.73 -28.24 -18.80
C MET A 180 -3.45 -27.57 -17.44
N GLU A 181 -4.27 -26.59 -17.05
CA GLU A 181 -4.18 -25.90 -15.75
C GLU A 181 -5.34 -26.38 -14.85
N ASP A 182 -5.01 -27.00 -13.72
CA ASP A 182 -5.99 -27.53 -12.77
C ASP A 182 -6.33 -26.47 -11.70
N PHE A 183 -7.29 -25.60 -12.01
CA PHE A 183 -7.83 -24.65 -11.04
C PHE A 183 -8.69 -25.37 -10.01
N ILE A 184 -8.13 -25.58 -8.81
CA ILE A 184 -8.82 -26.23 -7.69
C ILE A 184 -9.76 -25.26 -6.98
N TYR A 185 -9.46 -23.95 -7.04
CA TYR A 185 -10.24 -22.91 -6.35
C TYR A 185 -10.45 -21.68 -7.25
N ASP A 186 -11.70 -21.23 -7.36
CA ASP A 186 -12.04 -19.93 -8.00
C ASP A 186 -12.06 -18.78 -6.99
N SER A 187 -12.16 -19.11 -5.70
CA SER A 187 -12.14 -18.17 -4.59
C SER A 187 -11.57 -18.83 -3.34
N ARG A 188 -10.69 -18.12 -2.64
CA ARG A 188 -10.05 -18.63 -1.42
C ARG A 188 -9.95 -17.56 -0.35
N ILE A 189 -10.54 -17.86 0.80
CA ILE A 189 -10.44 -17.03 2.00
C ILE A 189 -9.28 -17.53 2.87
N GLN A 190 -8.47 -16.62 3.39
CA GLN A 190 -7.35 -16.89 4.28
C GLN A 190 -7.33 -15.92 5.46
N PRO A 191 -7.06 -16.37 6.69
CA PRO A 191 -6.82 -15.47 7.81
C PRO A 191 -5.53 -14.68 7.59
N ASP A 192 -5.44 -13.47 8.13
CA ASP A 192 -4.27 -12.61 8.05
C ASP A 192 -3.96 -11.96 9.39
N LEU A 193 -2.68 -11.92 9.75
CA LEU A 193 -2.20 -11.32 11.00
C LEU A 193 -1.19 -10.20 10.73
N GLN A 194 -1.29 -9.13 11.51
CA GLN A 194 -0.47 -7.92 11.40
C GLN A 194 0.02 -7.46 12.77
N ALA A 195 1.21 -6.87 12.80
CA ALA A 195 1.74 -6.21 13.98
C ALA A 195 2.50 -4.95 13.58
N GLY A 196 2.67 -4.02 14.50
CA GLY A 196 3.50 -2.87 14.24
C GLY A 196 3.77 -2.01 15.45
N ILE A 197 4.76 -1.15 15.28
CA ILE A 197 5.22 -0.18 16.27
C ILE A 197 5.40 1.18 15.60
N MET A 198 5.26 2.24 16.37
CA MET A 198 5.50 3.61 15.91
C MET A 198 5.96 4.46 17.08
N ILE A 199 6.94 5.33 16.86
CA ILE A 199 7.24 6.46 17.73
C ILE A 199 6.85 7.76 17.03
N HIS A 200 6.27 8.69 17.76
CA HIS A 200 6.02 10.04 17.25
C HIS A 200 6.18 11.08 18.35
N GLY A 201 6.63 12.27 17.95
CA GLY A 201 6.72 13.46 18.79
C GLY A 201 6.04 14.64 18.12
N GLU A 202 6.42 15.85 18.55
CA GLU A 202 5.83 17.09 18.03
C GLU A 202 6.09 17.29 16.53
N GLU A 203 7.30 16.97 16.08
CA GLU A 203 7.75 17.28 14.73
C GLU A 203 7.95 16.03 13.88
N PHE A 204 8.12 14.86 14.50
CA PHE A 204 8.51 13.64 13.79
C PHE A 204 7.56 12.46 14.07
N SER A 205 7.51 11.54 13.13
CA SER A 205 6.98 10.19 13.34
C SER A 205 7.82 9.18 12.58
N ALA A 206 7.96 7.98 13.14
CA ALA A 206 8.61 6.85 12.50
C ALA A 206 7.93 5.55 12.95
N GLY A 207 7.73 4.62 12.04
CA GLY A 207 7.06 3.36 12.34
C GLY A 207 7.45 2.20 11.45
N LEU A 208 7.25 1.01 12.01
CA LEU A 208 7.46 -0.28 11.38
C LEU A 208 6.17 -1.09 11.49
N GLY A 209 5.63 -1.54 10.37
CA GLY A 209 4.51 -2.48 10.31
C GLY A 209 4.92 -3.75 9.60
N LEU A 210 4.40 -4.88 10.07
CA LEU A 210 4.54 -6.20 9.48
C LEU A 210 3.15 -6.75 9.19
N ASN A 211 2.92 -7.12 7.93
CA ASN A 211 1.69 -7.76 7.45
C ASN A 211 1.97 -9.21 7.07
N HIS A 212 0.92 -10.03 6.98
CA HIS A 212 1.02 -11.44 6.58
C HIS A 212 1.92 -12.26 7.52
N LEU A 213 1.88 -11.98 8.83
CA LEU A 213 2.73 -12.67 9.82
C LEU A 213 2.52 -14.19 9.80
N ASN A 214 1.30 -14.63 9.51
CA ASN A 214 0.92 -16.04 9.39
C ASN A 214 1.12 -16.60 7.97
N ARG A 215 1.72 -15.84 7.03
CA ARG A 215 2.03 -16.25 5.66
C ARG A 215 0.86 -16.99 4.98
N PRO A 216 -0.30 -16.34 4.76
CA PRO A 216 -1.47 -17.00 4.20
C PRO A 216 -1.20 -17.59 2.82
N VAL A 217 -1.85 -18.71 2.51
CA VAL A 217 -1.68 -19.42 1.23
C VAL A 217 -2.34 -18.63 0.11
N PHE A 218 -1.58 -18.29 -0.93
CA PHE A 218 -2.04 -17.65 -2.16
C PHE A 218 -1.82 -18.58 -3.35
N SER A 219 -2.80 -19.45 -3.61
CA SER A 219 -2.76 -20.39 -4.73
C SER A 219 -4.17 -20.79 -5.17
N PHE A 220 -4.39 -20.79 -6.49
CA PHE A 220 -5.61 -21.30 -7.12
C PHE A 220 -5.43 -22.74 -7.63
N LEU A 221 -4.18 -23.18 -7.81
CA LEU A 221 -3.81 -24.46 -8.42
C LEU A 221 -3.47 -25.55 -7.38
N GLY A 222 -3.67 -25.27 -6.08
CA GLY A 222 -3.36 -26.21 -4.99
C GLY A 222 -1.91 -26.21 -4.51
N ASN A 223 -1.04 -25.44 -5.17
CA ASN A 223 0.38 -25.29 -4.84
C ASN A 223 0.55 -24.69 -3.43
N ASP A 224 1.63 -25.07 -2.75
CA ASP A 224 2.03 -24.47 -1.48
C ASP A 224 2.73 -23.12 -1.69
N ASN A 225 1.96 -22.14 -2.17
CA ASN A 225 2.45 -20.78 -2.36
C ASN A 225 1.92 -19.89 -1.24
N HIS A 226 2.83 -19.23 -0.53
CA HIS A 226 2.51 -18.42 0.64
C HIS A 226 2.88 -16.96 0.40
N LEU A 227 2.02 -16.05 0.86
CA LEU A 227 2.40 -14.64 0.91
C LEU A 227 3.64 -14.45 1.78
N ALA A 228 4.56 -13.63 1.28
CA ALA A 228 5.70 -13.16 2.03
C ALA A 228 5.23 -12.30 3.20
N ILE A 229 5.96 -12.35 4.33
CA ILE A 229 5.79 -11.35 5.38
C ILE A 229 6.20 -10.01 4.77
N ALA A 230 5.27 -9.07 4.75
CA ALA A 230 5.50 -7.76 4.15
C ALA A 230 5.87 -6.75 5.25
N MET A 231 6.96 -6.02 5.05
CA MET A 231 7.41 -4.97 5.94
C MET A 231 7.11 -3.59 5.35
N THR A 232 6.64 -2.71 6.22
CA THR A 232 6.42 -1.29 5.95
C THR A 232 7.23 -0.46 6.91
N LEU A 233 8.16 0.34 6.40
CA LEU A 233 8.84 1.39 7.15
C LEU A 233 8.29 2.73 6.70
N HIS A 234 7.99 3.62 7.65
CA HIS A 234 7.51 4.95 7.31
C HIS A 234 7.97 5.96 8.31
N GLY A 235 8.17 7.20 7.87
CA GLY A 235 8.49 8.29 8.75
C GLY A 235 8.19 9.65 8.13
N SER A 236 8.00 10.64 8.98
CA SER A 236 7.83 12.01 8.56
C SER A 236 8.47 12.98 9.54
N TYR A 237 8.82 14.16 9.03
CA TYR A 237 9.38 15.27 9.81
C TYR A 237 8.75 16.58 9.36
N SER A 238 8.35 17.42 10.32
CA SER A 238 7.66 18.68 10.08
C SER A 238 8.56 19.86 10.45
N ILE A 239 8.69 20.80 9.53
CA ILE A 239 9.53 22.00 9.65
C ILE A 239 8.63 23.22 9.52
N ASN A 240 8.56 24.04 10.57
CA ASN A 240 7.88 25.33 10.50
C ASN A 240 8.71 26.32 9.68
N LEU A 241 8.10 27.02 8.74
CA LEU A 241 8.82 27.93 7.84
C LEU A 241 9.09 29.31 8.47
N HIS A 242 8.31 29.69 9.48
CA HIS A 242 8.45 30.95 10.17
C HIS A 242 7.91 30.86 11.61
N ASP A 243 8.36 31.75 12.48
CA ASP A 243 7.81 31.93 13.81
C ASP A 243 6.58 32.83 13.74
N GLY A 244 5.42 32.35 14.19
CA GLY A 244 4.20 33.15 14.13
C GLY A 244 2.95 32.41 14.57
N ILE A 245 1.80 33.07 14.46
CA ILE A 245 0.50 32.44 14.71
C ILE A 245 0.13 31.69 13.43
N ASN A 246 0.11 30.35 13.51
CA ASN A 246 -0.29 29.45 12.42
C ASN A 246 0.61 29.57 11.17
N PRO A 247 1.94 29.46 11.30
CA PRO A 247 2.84 29.60 10.16
C PRO A 247 2.68 28.42 9.21
N PRO A 248 2.93 28.61 7.90
CA PRO A 248 3.08 27.47 7.00
C PRO A 248 4.19 26.54 7.47
N TRP A 249 3.98 25.23 7.31
CA TRP A 249 4.97 24.21 7.62
C TRP A 249 5.13 23.20 6.50
N VAL A 250 6.35 22.69 6.35
CA VAL A 250 6.69 21.63 5.41
C VAL A 250 6.70 20.30 6.16
N ASN A 251 6.02 19.29 5.64
CA ASN A 251 6.11 17.92 6.09
C ASN A 251 6.87 17.11 5.05
N LEU A 252 8.04 16.60 5.44
CA LEU A 252 8.82 15.64 4.69
C LEU A 252 8.37 14.24 5.09
N GLN A 253 8.23 13.34 4.13
CA GLN A 253 7.78 11.97 4.35
C GLN A 253 8.60 10.98 3.53
N ALA A 254 8.95 9.85 4.15
CA ALA A 254 9.57 8.72 3.51
C ALA A 254 8.80 7.45 3.86
N PHE A 255 8.72 6.54 2.90
CA PHE A 255 7.94 5.34 3.00
C PHE A 255 8.62 4.23 2.22
N TYR A 256 8.96 3.13 2.87
CA TYR A 256 9.44 1.91 2.24
C TYR A 256 8.44 0.79 2.50
N HIS A 257 8.18 -0.01 1.47
CA HIS A 257 7.47 -1.26 1.62
C HIS A 257 8.15 -2.34 0.80
N GLY A 258 8.35 -3.51 1.38
CA GLY A 258 8.89 -4.65 0.68
C GLY A 258 8.72 -5.94 1.48
N PRO A 259 9.07 -7.09 0.91
CA PRO A 259 9.11 -8.35 1.63
C PRO A 259 10.19 -8.28 2.71
N PHE A 260 9.81 -8.72 3.91
CA PHE A 260 10.73 -9.00 5.01
C PHE A 260 11.31 -10.41 4.90
N SER A 261 10.47 -11.38 4.52
CA SER A 261 10.84 -12.78 4.36
C SER A 261 9.93 -13.47 3.34
N GLY A 262 10.50 -14.35 2.53
CA GLY A 262 9.78 -15.17 1.55
C GLY A 262 10.68 -15.44 0.35
N GLU A 263 10.58 -16.64 -0.22
CA GLU A 263 11.28 -16.98 -1.44
C GLU A 263 10.69 -16.18 -2.61
N ASN A 264 11.55 -15.65 -3.49
CA ASN A 264 11.18 -15.05 -4.78
C ASN A 264 10.37 -13.74 -4.77
N ASN A 265 10.38 -12.97 -3.68
CA ASN A 265 9.81 -11.62 -3.69
C ASN A 265 10.93 -10.57 -3.72
N ASP A 266 11.23 -10.05 -4.92
CA ASP A 266 12.18 -8.95 -5.13
C ASP A 266 11.45 -7.60 -5.25
N GLN A 267 10.14 -7.54 -4.94
CA GLN A 267 9.31 -6.36 -5.14
C GLN A 267 9.29 -5.45 -3.92
N TRP A 268 9.90 -4.28 -4.06
CA TRP A 268 9.85 -3.24 -3.05
C TRP A 268 9.46 -1.90 -3.66
N LEU A 269 9.08 -0.96 -2.80
CA LEU A 269 8.73 0.39 -3.18
C LEU A 269 9.29 1.36 -2.16
N LEU A 270 9.93 2.43 -2.63
CA LEU A 270 10.33 3.56 -1.81
C LEU A 270 9.66 4.82 -2.34
N ILE A 271 8.87 5.47 -1.50
CA ILE A 271 8.25 6.76 -1.78
C ILE A 271 8.89 7.81 -0.88
N ILE A 272 9.42 8.87 -1.48
CA ILE A 272 9.97 10.02 -0.75
C ILE A 272 9.26 11.25 -1.27
N GLY A 273 8.77 12.11 -0.37
CA GLY A 273 8.05 13.30 -0.77
C GLY A 273 8.01 14.38 0.28
N GLY A 274 7.51 15.53 -0.12
CA GLY A 274 7.31 16.67 0.74
C GLY A 274 5.97 17.32 0.44
N ARG A 275 5.34 17.87 1.49
CA ARG A 275 4.13 18.68 1.37
C ARG A 275 4.31 19.97 2.14
N ILE A 276 3.90 21.07 1.55
CA ILE A 276 3.73 22.34 2.24
C ILE A 276 2.28 22.47 2.70
N ASN A 277 2.10 22.94 3.93
CA ASN A 277 0.81 23.13 4.57
C ASN A 277 0.64 24.63 4.76
N TYR A 278 -0.44 25.17 4.19
CA TYR A 278 -0.84 26.56 4.26
C TYR A 278 -2.10 26.67 5.10
N PRO A 279 -2.01 27.15 6.34
CA PRO A 279 -3.19 27.35 7.16
C PRO A 279 -4.00 28.53 6.63
N VAL A 280 -5.26 28.28 6.26
CA VAL A 280 -6.17 29.29 5.71
C VAL A 280 -6.99 29.93 6.82
N SER A 281 -7.40 29.13 7.80
CA SER A 281 -8.11 29.58 9.00
C SER A 281 -7.73 28.69 10.19
N ARG A 282 -8.34 28.94 11.36
CA ARG A 282 -8.15 28.08 12.54
C ARG A 282 -8.54 26.62 12.29
N LEU A 283 -9.47 26.37 11.37
CA LEU A 283 -10.05 25.06 11.11
C LEU A 283 -9.81 24.57 9.68
N ASN A 284 -9.29 25.43 8.80
CA ASN A 284 -9.13 25.11 7.39
C ASN A 284 -7.66 25.20 6.98
N ASN A 285 -7.18 24.18 6.27
CA ASN A 285 -5.82 24.15 5.74
C ASN A 285 -5.85 23.76 4.27
N PHE A 286 -4.95 24.36 3.50
CA PHE A 286 -4.64 23.90 2.17
C PHE A 286 -3.26 23.25 2.18
N ARG A 287 -3.11 22.09 1.55
CA ARG A 287 -1.83 21.39 1.47
C ARG A 287 -1.55 21.02 0.03
N MET A 288 -0.31 21.17 -0.39
CA MET A 288 0.14 20.71 -1.69
C MET A 288 1.52 20.09 -1.56
N GLY A 289 1.87 19.20 -2.48
CA GLY A 289 3.20 18.64 -2.51
C GLY A 289 3.35 17.58 -3.56
N ALA A 290 4.50 16.93 -3.55
CA ALA A 290 4.80 15.86 -4.48
C ALA A 290 5.63 14.78 -3.81
N SER A 291 5.53 13.56 -4.32
CA SER A 291 6.39 12.45 -3.95
C SER A 291 6.96 11.76 -5.17
N LEU A 292 8.20 11.30 -5.06
CA LEU A 292 8.86 10.42 -6.01
C LEU A 292 8.71 8.98 -5.55
N ARG A 293 8.54 8.07 -6.52
CA ARG A 293 8.41 6.63 -6.30
C ARG A 293 9.57 5.91 -6.98
N LEU A 294 10.30 5.11 -6.22
CA LEU A 294 11.38 4.25 -6.66
C LEU A 294 10.96 2.79 -6.50
N ALA A 295 11.23 1.98 -7.52
CA ALA A 295 10.88 0.55 -7.55
C ALA A 295 12.06 -0.26 -8.14
N PRO A 296 12.15 -1.58 -7.87
CA PRO A 296 13.14 -2.45 -8.50
C PRO A 296 12.97 -2.46 -10.01
N HIS A 297 14.07 -2.68 -10.72
CA HIS A 297 14.09 -2.77 -12.18
C HIS A 297 15.01 -3.93 -12.61
N GLU A 298 14.65 -4.63 -13.68
CA GLU A 298 15.33 -5.87 -14.06
C GLU A 298 16.80 -5.65 -14.45
N THR A 299 17.13 -4.52 -15.08
CA THR A 299 18.49 -4.21 -15.57
C THR A 299 19.26 -3.17 -14.72
N ARG A 300 18.59 -2.50 -13.78
CA ARG A 300 19.14 -1.41 -12.96
C ARG A 300 18.69 -1.68 -11.54
N SER A 301 19.56 -1.58 -10.54
CA SER A 301 19.19 -1.87 -9.14
C SER A 301 17.93 -1.15 -8.66
N PHE A 302 17.57 0.00 -9.26
CA PHE A 302 16.28 0.68 -9.10
C PHE A 302 15.91 1.53 -10.32
N LEU A 303 14.64 1.92 -10.41
CA LEU A 303 14.08 2.87 -11.39
C LEU A 303 13.33 3.98 -10.66
N LEU A 304 13.47 5.21 -11.16
CA LEU A 304 12.53 6.29 -10.83
C LEU A 304 11.24 6.07 -11.62
N ASP A 305 10.26 5.51 -10.93
CA ASP A 305 9.04 4.99 -11.53
C ASP A 305 8.01 6.10 -11.76
N ALA A 306 7.69 6.90 -10.73
CA ALA A 306 6.66 7.93 -10.83
C ALA A 306 6.93 9.20 -10.00
N LEU A 307 6.45 10.34 -10.50
CA LEU A 307 6.24 11.58 -9.75
C LEU A 307 4.74 11.71 -9.44
N THR A 308 4.41 11.92 -8.17
CA THR A 308 3.03 11.97 -7.69
C THR A 308 2.74 13.33 -7.06
N PRO A 309 2.29 14.35 -7.82
CA PRO A 309 1.72 15.55 -7.25
C PRO A 309 0.45 15.25 -6.45
N SER A 310 0.22 16.01 -5.38
CA SER A 310 -0.96 15.91 -4.53
C SER A 310 -1.42 17.26 -4.01
N ILE A 311 -2.73 17.42 -3.90
CA ILE A 311 -3.39 18.58 -3.27
C ILE A 311 -4.40 18.09 -2.24
N GLN A 312 -4.57 18.82 -1.15
CA GLN A 312 -5.51 18.50 -0.09
C GLN A 312 -6.15 19.77 0.47
N PHE A 313 -7.44 19.69 0.73
CA PHE A 313 -8.20 20.69 1.47
C PHE A 313 -8.71 20.08 2.76
N ASP A 314 -8.37 20.72 3.88
CA ASP A 314 -8.96 20.46 5.18
C ASP A 314 -9.99 21.55 5.46
N VAL A 315 -11.23 21.16 5.73
CA VAL A 315 -12.34 22.05 6.10
C VAL A 315 -12.97 21.52 7.38
N ALA A 316 -12.70 22.19 8.49
CA ALA A 316 -13.06 21.73 9.83
C ALA A 316 -12.62 20.28 10.08
N SER A 317 -13.57 19.38 10.26
CA SER A 317 -13.30 17.98 10.56
C SER A 317 -13.11 17.10 9.31
N TRP A 318 -13.25 17.67 8.11
CA TRP A 318 -13.17 16.96 6.84
C TRP A 318 -11.87 17.28 6.10
N SER A 319 -11.34 16.27 5.41
CA SER A 319 -10.16 16.35 4.56
C SER A 319 -10.48 15.69 3.22
N VAL A 320 -10.23 16.38 2.11
CA VAL A 320 -10.31 15.82 0.77
C VAL A 320 -8.94 15.94 0.10
N CYS A 321 -8.41 14.85 -0.44
CA CYS A 321 -7.12 14.83 -1.12
C CYS A 321 -7.22 14.16 -2.49
N LEU A 322 -6.56 14.78 -3.47
CA LEU A 322 -6.38 14.27 -4.82
C LEU A 322 -4.89 14.09 -5.09
N SER A 323 -4.54 13.00 -5.77
CA SER A 323 -3.19 12.79 -6.29
C SER A 323 -3.22 12.10 -7.64
N TYR A 324 -2.18 12.32 -8.42
CA TYR A 324 -2.01 11.72 -9.74
C TYR A 324 -0.61 11.15 -9.88
N ASP A 325 -0.51 9.87 -10.24
CA ASP A 325 0.79 9.24 -10.47
C ASP A 325 1.20 9.45 -11.93
N ALA A 326 2.21 10.29 -12.16
CA ALA A 326 2.82 10.51 -13.46
C ALA A 326 4.07 9.65 -13.59
N ASN A 327 4.00 8.57 -14.37
CA ASN A 327 5.16 7.70 -14.60
C ASN A 327 6.24 8.45 -15.39
N LEU A 328 7.49 8.28 -14.96
CA LEU A 328 8.66 8.94 -15.55
C LEU A 328 9.49 8.01 -16.45
N SER A 329 9.26 6.70 -16.34
CA SER A 329 9.90 5.70 -17.19
C SER A 329 9.28 5.69 -18.60
N ARG A 330 10.14 5.61 -19.63
CA ARG A 330 9.69 5.53 -21.02
C ARG A 330 9.19 4.12 -21.33
N LEU A 331 8.02 4.07 -21.95
CA LEU A 331 7.48 2.86 -22.57
C LEU A 331 8.49 2.36 -23.62
N ARG A 332 8.91 1.10 -23.51
CA ARG A 332 9.34 0.35 -24.70
C ARG A 332 8.20 -0.59 -25.06
N THR A 333 7.42 -0.20 -26.06
CA THR A 333 6.58 -1.13 -26.82
C THR A 333 7.53 -2.02 -27.62
N THR A 334 7.90 -3.16 -27.07
CA THR A 334 8.59 -4.18 -27.86
C THR A 334 7.54 -4.92 -28.69
N PHE A 335 7.08 -4.29 -29.78
CA PHE A 335 6.53 -5.02 -30.91
C PHE A 335 7.72 -5.56 -31.72
N THR A 336 8.27 -6.68 -31.29
CA THR A 336 9.06 -7.54 -32.18
C THR A 336 8.35 -8.88 -32.22
N GLY A 337 7.66 -9.12 -33.34
CA GLY A 337 7.13 -10.43 -33.67
C GLY A 337 8.27 -11.39 -33.96
N ASP A 338 8.87 -11.94 -32.90
CA ASP A 338 9.69 -13.15 -32.98
C ASP A 338 8.94 -14.29 -32.31
N SER A 339 8.57 -15.28 -33.12
CA SER A 339 7.63 -16.36 -32.85
C SER A 339 8.09 -17.42 -31.85
N ASN A 340 9.02 -17.11 -30.94
CA ASN A 340 9.66 -18.11 -30.06
C ASN A 340 9.83 -17.68 -28.60
N TYR A 341 9.24 -16.56 -28.18
CA TYR A 341 9.19 -16.16 -26.77
C TYR A 341 7.75 -15.77 -26.40
N PRO A 342 7.21 -16.28 -25.26
CA PRO A 342 5.94 -15.75 -24.77
C PRO A 342 6.13 -14.26 -24.49
N PRO A 343 5.21 -13.39 -24.95
CA PRO A 343 5.28 -11.97 -24.65
C PRO A 343 5.19 -11.81 -23.13
N ARG A 344 6.30 -11.42 -22.49
CA ARG A 344 6.27 -10.94 -21.11
C ARG A 344 5.60 -9.58 -21.10
N SER A 345 4.30 -9.56 -20.82
CA SER A 345 3.54 -8.33 -20.62
C SER A 345 3.89 -7.70 -19.26
N HIS A 346 4.97 -6.94 -19.22
CA HIS A 346 5.21 -6.00 -18.13
C HIS A 346 5.44 -4.61 -18.70
N SER A 347 4.35 -3.94 -19.08
CA SER A 347 4.31 -2.50 -19.26
C SER A 347 2.87 -2.02 -19.44
N VAL A 348 2.11 -1.98 -18.36
CA VAL A 348 0.91 -1.14 -18.33
C VAL A 348 1.36 0.27 -17.99
N THR A 349 0.91 1.25 -18.76
CA THR A 349 0.97 2.66 -18.35
C THR A 349 0.22 2.82 -17.04
N ASP A 350 0.92 2.72 -15.91
CA ASP A 350 0.39 2.95 -14.56
C ASP A 350 0.10 4.43 -14.27
N ARG A 351 -0.56 5.14 -15.21
CA ARG A 351 -1.19 6.42 -14.86
C ARG A 351 -2.30 6.06 -13.89
N ASN A 352 -2.38 6.76 -12.76
CA ASN A 352 -3.40 6.48 -11.75
C ASN A 352 -3.98 7.79 -11.23
N ALA A 353 -5.32 7.90 -11.23
CA ALA A 353 -6.03 8.96 -10.52
C ALA A 353 -6.53 8.41 -9.18
N ARG A 354 -6.36 9.19 -8.11
CA ARG A 354 -6.69 8.75 -6.74
C ARG A 354 -7.42 9.85 -5.98
N GLY A 355 -8.46 9.45 -5.27
CA GLY A 355 -9.25 10.32 -4.39
C GLY A 355 -9.30 9.75 -2.98
N PHE A 356 -9.17 10.63 -1.98
CA PHE A 356 -9.26 10.28 -0.58
C PHE A 356 -10.14 11.29 0.16
N VAL A 357 -11.12 10.81 0.91
CA VAL A 357 -11.98 11.62 1.78
C VAL A 357 -11.86 11.08 3.19
N ARG A 358 -11.61 11.96 4.16
CA ARG A 358 -11.51 11.64 5.59
C ARG A 358 -12.36 12.59 6.40
N GLY A 359 -13.19 12.05 7.28
CA GLY A 359 -13.94 12.79 8.29
C GLY A 359 -13.47 12.41 9.69
N ARG A 360 -13.49 13.36 10.62
CA ARG A 360 -13.24 13.14 12.05
C ARG A 360 -14.40 13.70 12.87
N ILE A 361 -14.78 13.04 13.95
CA ILE A 361 -15.92 13.45 14.81
C ILE A 361 -15.51 13.39 16.28
#